data_AF-A0A3A5M287-F1
#
_entry.id   AF-A0A3A5M287-F1
#
_cell.length_a   1.000
_cell.length_b   1.000
_cell.length_c   1.000
_cell.angle_alpha   90.00
_cell.angle_beta   90.00
_cell.angle_gamma   90.00
#
_symmetry.space_group_name_H-M   'P 1'
#
loop_
_entity.id
_entity.type
_entity.pdbx_description
1 polymer ?
#
loop_
_entity_poly.entity_id
_entity_poly.type
_entity_poly.pdbx_seq_one_letter_code
_entity_poly.pdbx_strand_id
1 'polypeptide(L)'
;MDGQRRQVQGIGGEVRHRPRRRVVTSSPDASRRATGGSHPLHPEPTHQAPDHGHHLVDDLTPEDLAAQWEQEKPPAAGPGANIASAIVVTAIGIAGTIGSLGLGLGSPADPEPGLWPFLISVLLIVLGIALALFGRNVLDAEKFSRSSLQVAAGLGSLVVFTLLIGRIGFEIPALLLNVIWLRFLGKETWRMTALLSVGITTAFYLLFVLALNVPIPHLF
;
A
#
# COMPACT_ATOMS: atom_id res chain seq x y z
N MET A 1 -48.13 -33.09 27.75
CA MET A 1 -49.17 -32.82 28.77
C MET A 1 -48.47 -32.27 30.01
N ASP A 2 -47.73 -31.17 29.92
CA ASP A 2 -48.15 -29.78 29.65
C ASP A 2 -49.23 -29.28 30.59
N GLY A 3 -48.81 -28.47 31.56
CA GLY A 3 -49.74 -27.65 32.32
C GLY A 3 -49.24 -27.27 33.70
N GLN A 4 -48.37 -26.27 33.81
CA GLN A 4 -48.55 -25.28 34.87
C GLN A 4 -47.83 -23.97 34.56
N ARG A 5 -48.65 -23.05 34.04
CA ARG A 5 -48.41 -21.62 33.89
C ARG A 5 -48.09 -21.02 35.27
N ARG A 6 -46.97 -20.32 35.41
CA ARG A 6 -46.74 -19.34 36.48
C ARG A 6 -46.70 -17.94 35.87
N GLN A 7 -47.67 -17.12 36.25
CA GLN A 7 -47.68 -15.67 36.12
C GLN A 7 -46.82 -15.05 37.25
N VAL A 8 -45.97 -14.08 36.90
CA VAL A 8 -45.51 -12.93 37.72
C VAL A 8 -45.00 -11.91 36.67
N GLN A 9 -45.67 -10.83 36.26
CA GLN A 9 -46.06 -9.55 36.88
C GLN A 9 -44.91 -8.59 37.25
N GLY A 10 -44.94 -7.38 36.65
CA GLY A 10 -44.11 -6.21 36.94
C GLY A 10 -42.84 -6.15 36.07
N ILE A 11 -42.43 -5.05 35.45
CA ILE A 11 -42.40 -3.67 35.93
C ILE A 11 -42.39 -2.73 34.71
N GLY A 12 -43.25 -1.71 34.73
CA GLY A 12 -43.17 -0.57 33.83
C GLY A 12 -41.97 0.30 34.17
N GLY A 13 -41.25 0.75 33.14
CA GLY A 13 -40.20 1.74 33.24
C GLY A 13 -40.21 2.62 32.00
N GLU A 14 -40.88 3.76 32.10
CA GLU A 14 -40.81 4.85 31.14
C GLU A 14 -39.35 5.26 30.88
N VAL A 15 -38.90 5.18 29.62
CA VAL A 15 -37.63 5.79 29.21
C VAL A 15 -37.92 7.22 28.77
N ARG A 16 -37.90 8.16 29.72
CA ARG A 16 -38.02 9.60 29.48
C ARG A 16 -36.75 10.33 29.95
N HIS A 17 -35.83 10.64 29.03
CA HIS A 17 -34.74 11.62 29.22
C HIS A 17 -34.16 11.97 27.83
N ARG A 18 -33.77 13.19 27.44
CA ARG A 18 -33.90 14.60 27.89
C ARG A 18 -33.36 15.44 26.69
N PRO A 19 -33.76 16.72 26.50
CA PRO A 19 -33.37 17.51 25.33
C PRO A 19 -31.92 18.04 25.41
N ARG A 20 -31.24 18.09 24.25
CA ARG A 20 -29.89 18.67 24.06
C ARG A 20 -29.84 20.14 24.52
N ARG A 21 -28.92 20.45 25.43
CA ARG A 21 -28.63 21.80 25.90
C ARG A 21 -27.74 22.54 24.89
N ARG A 22 -28.22 23.66 24.37
CA ARG A 22 -27.51 24.58 23.46
C ARG A 22 -26.52 25.42 24.28
N VAL A 23 -25.23 25.34 23.97
CA VAL A 23 -24.20 26.20 24.59
C VAL A 23 -24.20 27.52 23.82
N VAL A 24 -24.50 28.60 24.53
CA VAL A 24 -24.37 30.00 24.09
C VAL A 24 -23.01 30.47 24.57
N THR A 25 -22.13 30.89 23.66
CA THR A 25 -20.91 31.62 24.02
C THR A 25 -21.11 33.09 23.70
N SER A 26 -21.20 33.90 24.74
CA SER A 26 -21.22 35.36 24.69
C SER A 26 -19.78 35.89 24.58
N SER A 27 -19.55 36.72 23.56
CA SER A 27 -18.35 37.55 23.37
C SER A 27 -18.40 38.80 24.26
N PRO A 28 -17.28 39.25 24.86
CA PRO A 28 -17.18 40.60 25.41
C PRO A 28 -16.34 41.50 24.51
N ASP A 29 -16.94 42.65 24.22
CA ASP A 29 -16.44 43.78 23.45
C ASP A 29 -15.46 44.66 24.25
N ALA A 30 -14.81 45.55 23.51
CA ALA A 30 -13.67 46.38 23.79
C ALA A 30 -13.86 47.51 24.84
N SER A 31 -12.69 48.08 25.17
CA SER A 31 -12.42 49.50 25.49
C SER A 31 -12.26 49.94 26.96
N ARG A 32 -11.02 50.32 27.34
CA ARG A 32 -10.64 51.72 27.70
C ARG A 32 -9.15 51.88 28.02
N ARG A 33 -8.69 53.11 27.81
CA ARG A 33 -7.30 53.62 27.66
C ARG A 33 -6.58 53.96 28.98
N ALA A 34 -5.24 53.84 28.91
CA ALA A 34 -4.15 54.72 29.36
C ALA A 34 -4.14 55.35 30.77
N THR A 35 -3.02 55.14 31.52
CA THR A 35 -2.07 56.17 32.00
C THR A 35 -0.82 55.51 32.62
N GLY A 36 0.31 56.23 32.61
CA GLY A 36 1.67 55.72 32.83
C GLY A 36 2.07 55.36 34.26
N GLY A 37 3.26 54.78 34.37
CA GLY A 37 3.91 54.48 35.66
C GLY A 37 4.91 53.34 35.57
N SER A 38 6.19 53.68 35.46
CA SER A 38 7.37 52.96 35.98
C SER A 38 7.39 51.42 35.94
N HIS A 39 8.19 50.93 35.00
CA HIS A 39 8.86 49.63 34.93
C HIS A 39 9.19 48.94 36.27
N PRO A 40 8.67 47.73 36.49
CA PRO A 40 9.38 46.68 37.22
C PRO A 40 9.74 45.53 36.27
N LEU A 41 10.96 45.01 36.44
CA LEU A 41 11.52 43.87 35.73
C LEU A 41 10.56 42.67 35.76
N HIS A 42 9.97 42.33 34.60
CA HIS A 42 9.23 41.09 34.40
C HIS A 42 10.20 40.09 33.73
N PRO A 43 10.38 38.87 34.26
CA PRO A 43 11.20 37.85 33.61
C PRO A 43 10.60 37.49 32.24
N GLU A 44 11.47 37.18 31.28
CA GLU A 44 11.14 36.85 29.89
C GLU A 44 9.90 35.95 29.79
N PRO A 45 8.99 36.20 28.84
CA PRO A 45 8.06 35.17 28.43
C PRO A 45 8.91 34.10 27.74
N THR A 46 9.17 32.99 28.44
CA THR A 46 9.57 31.76 27.77
C THR A 46 8.52 31.50 26.70
N HIS A 47 8.92 31.70 25.45
CA HIS A 47 8.19 31.21 24.30
C HIS A 47 8.19 29.69 24.41
N GLN A 48 7.28 29.16 25.22
CA GLN A 48 6.88 27.76 25.17
C GLN A 48 6.10 27.64 23.86
N ALA A 49 6.85 27.40 22.79
CA ALA A 49 6.30 26.78 21.60
C ALA A 49 5.55 25.53 22.09
N PRO A 50 4.30 25.29 21.66
CA PRO A 50 3.61 24.10 22.06
C PRO A 50 4.37 22.90 21.49
N ASP A 51 5.13 22.21 22.34
CA ASP A 51 5.76 20.94 22.01
C ASP A 51 4.66 19.88 21.99
N HIS A 52 3.91 19.87 20.91
CA HIS A 52 2.80 18.94 20.69
C HIS A 52 3.19 17.78 19.77
N GLY A 53 4.49 17.57 19.54
CA GLY A 53 4.97 16.58 18.57
C GLY A 53 5.86 15.50 19.17
N HIS A 54 6.77 15.83 20.10
CA HIS A 54 7.81 14.89 20.52
C HIS A 54 7.49 14.11 21.80
N HIS A 55 6.65 14.64 22.69
CA HIS A 55 6.32 13.97 23.96
C HIS A 55 5.24 12.87 23.87
N LEU A 56 4.54 12.72 22.73
CA LEU A 56 3.46 11.72 22.62
C LEU A 56 3.95 10.30 22.32
N VAL A 57 5.17 10.15 21.80
CA VAL A 57 5.72 8.83 21.42
C VAL A 57 6.60 8.24 22.53
N ASP A 58 7.26 9.08 23.32
CA ASP A 58 8.16 8.66 24.41
C ASP A 58 7.41 8.19 25.69
N ASP A 59 6.12 8.52 25.83
CA ASP A 59 5.30 8.17 27.01
C ASP A 59 4.40 6.92 26.80
N LEU A 60 4.41 6.31 25.61
CA LEU A 60 3.63 5.10 25.33
C LEU A 60 4.41 3.85 25.74
N THR A 61 3.82 3.05 26.63
CA THR A 61 4.40 1.75 26.95
C THR A 61 4.37 0.85 25.72
N PRO A 62 5.27 -0.15 25.59
CA PRO A 62 5.24 -1.09 24.47
C PRO A 62 3.88 -1.78 24.27
N GLU A 63 3.11 -1.95 25.34
CA GLU A 63 1.75 -2.51 25.33
C GLU A 63 0.73 -1.54 24.71
N ASP A 64 0.85 -0.23 24.97
CA ASP A 64 -0.02 0.79 24.37
C ASP A 64 0.24 0.94 22.86
N LEU A 65 1.51 0.84 22.44
CA LEU A 65 1.89 0.82 21.02
C LEU A 65 1.34 -0.43 20.32
N ALA A 66 1.42 -1.60 20.97
CA ALA A 66 0.82 -2.83 20.44
C ALA A 66 -0.70 -2.71 20.30
N ALA A 67 -1.38 -2.16 21.31
CA ALA A 67 -2.82 -1.95 21.29
C ALA A 67 -3.27 -0.93 20.22
N GLN A 68 -2.46 0.10 19.96
CA GLN A 68 -2.72 1.06 18.87
C GLN A 68 -2.51 0.42 17.49
N TRP A 69 -1.44 -0.36 17.29
CA TRP A 69 -1.23 -1.11 16.06
C TRP A 69 -2.34 -2.13 15.78
N GLU A 70 -2.86 -2.80 16.81
CA GLU A 70 -4.01 -3.70 16.66
C GLU A 70 -5.29 -2.95 16.27
N GLN A 71 -5.49 -1.72 16.78
CA GLN A 71 -6.64 -0.87 16.44
C GLN A 71 -6.54 -0.26 15.04
N GLU A 72 -5.32 0.09 14.59
CA GLU A 72 -5.08 0.65 13.25
C GLU A 72 -5.03 -0.41 12.15
N LYS A 73 -4.94 -1.69 12.53
CA LYS A 73 -4.90 -2.81 11.58
C LYS A 73 -6.12 -2.78 10.67
N PRO A 74 -5.94 -2.64 9.35
CA PRO A 74 -7.05 -2.64 8.40
C PRO A 74 -7.83 -3.95 8.53
N PRO A 75 -9.16 -3.92 8.35
CA PRO A 75 -9.99 -5.09 8.57
C PRO A 75 -9.55 -6.23 7.65
N ALA A 76 -9.33 -7.39 8.24
CA ALA A 76 -8.98 -8.63 7.56
C ALA A 76 -9.86 -8.89 6.33
N ALA A 77 -9.22 -9.18 5.20
CA ALA A 77 -9.81 -9.80 4.05
C ALA A 77 -10.19 -11.23 4.47
N GLY A 78 -11.49 -11.48 4.58
CA GLY A 78 -12.00 -12.74 5.08
C GLY A 78 -11.56 -13.96 4.24
N PRO A 79 -11.91 -15.18 4.66
CA PRO A 79 -11.42 -16.42 4.05
C PRO A 79 -11.61 -16.53 2.53
N GLY A 80 -12.65 -15.89 1.97
CA GLY A 80 -12.89 -15.85 0.53
C GLY A 80 -11.83 -15.08 -0.27
N ALA A 81 -11.21 -14.05 0.32
CA ALA A 81 -10.13 -13.31 -0.33
C ALA A 81 -8.85 -14.15 -0.41
N ASN A 82 -8.55 -14.95 0.61
CA ASN A 82 -7.40 -15.87 0.58
C ASN A 82 -7.58 -16.94 -0.49
N ILE A 83 -8.79 -17.48 -0.65
CA ILE A 83 -9.10 -18.43 -1.72
C ILE A 83 -8.97 -17.76 -3.09
N ALA A 84 -9.50 -16.53 -3.26
CA ALA A 84 -9.35 -15.80 -4.52
C ALA A 84 -7.88 -15.53 -4.86
N SER A 85 -7.08 -15.06 -3.90
CA SER A 85 -5.64 -14.86 -4.06
C SER A 85 -4.91 -16.15 -4.39
N ALA A 86 -5.24 -17.25 -3.71
CA ALA A 86 -4.67 -18.57 -3.99
C ALA A 86 -4.97 -19.01 -5.43
N ILE A 87 -6.22 -18.87 -5.89
CA ILE A 87 -6.61 -19.18 -7.26
C ILE A 87 -5.82 -18.35 -8.26
N VAL A 88 -5.72 -17.04 -8.05
CA VAL A 88 -4.99 -16.13 -8.96
C VAL A 88 -3.51 -16.47 -9.01
N VAL A 89 -2.85 -16.64 -7.85
CA VAL A 89 -1.42 -16.98 -7.77
C VAL A 89 -1.13 -18.33 -8.42
N THR A 90 -1.96 -19.35 -8.15
CA THR A 90 -1.83 -20.65 -8.79
C THR A 90 -2.06 -20.57 -10.29
N ALA A 91 -3.05 -19.81 -10.77
CA ALA A 91 -3.30 -19.63 -12.21
C ALA A 91 -2.12 -18.94 -12.91
N ILE A 92 -1.52 -17.92 -12.29
CA ILE A 92 -0.30 -17.26 -12.81
C ILE A 92 0.86 -18.25 -12.86
N GLY A 93 1.06 -19.05 -11.81
CA GLY A 93 2.11 -20.08 -11.80
C GLY A 93 1.89 -21.15 -12.87
N ILE A 94 0.64 -21.56 -13.14
CA ILE A 94 0.32 -22.50 -14.23
C ILE A 94 0.65 -21.87 -15.59
N ALA A 95 0.21 -20.62 -15.82
CA ALA A 95 0.51 -19.91 -17.06
C ALA A 95 2.02 -19.71 -17.27
N GLY A 96 2.74 -19.35 -16.21
CA GLY A 96 4.20 -19.21 -16.21
C GLY A 96 4.91 -20.53 -16.51
N THR A 97 4.42 -21.64 -15.94
CA THR A 97 4.93 -22.99 -16.23
C THR A 97 4.76 -23.32 -17.71
N ILE A 98 3.56 -23.11 -18.27
CA ILE A 98 3.30 -23.36 -19.70
C ILE A 98 4.20 -22.48 -20.57
N GLY A 99 4.31 -21.19 -20.26
CA GLY A 99 5.18 -20.26 -20.98
C GLY A 99 6.65 -20.66 -20.92
N SER A 100 7.12 -21.09 -19.76
CA SER A 100 8.51 -21.51 -19.53
C SER A 100 8.89 -22.77 -20.31
N LEU A 101 7.96 -23.71 -20.48
CA LEU A 101 8.17 -24.91 -21.28
C LEU A 101 8.35 -24.56 -22.76
N GLY A 102 7.66 -23.52 -23.25
CA GLY A 102 7.84 -23.00 -24.61
C GLY A 102 9.18 -22.29 -24.84
N LEU A 103 9.87 -21.88 -23.77
CA LEU A 103 11.19 -21.23 -23.83
C LEU A 103 12.36 -22.22 -23.72
N GLY A 104 12.08 -23.49 -23.42
CA GLY A 104 13.08 -24.52 -23.18
C GLY A 104 13.64 -24.45 -21.75
N LEU A 105 13.78 -25.61 -21.10
CA LEU A 105 14.32 -25.72 -19.74
C LEU A 105 15.82 -26.03 -19.72
N GLY A 106 16.37 -26.48 -20.84
CA GLY A 106 17.76 -26.90 -20.95
C GLY A 106 18.10 -28.04 -20.00
N SER A 107 19.32 -28.01 -19.50
CA SER A 107 19.86 -28.94 -18.51
C SER A 107 20.32 -28.16 -17.27
N PRO A 108 20.37 -28.75 -16.06
CA PRO A 108 20.99 -28.11 -14.91
C PRO A 108 22.45 -27.67 -15.12
N ALA A 109 23.15 -28.30 -16.08
CA ALA A 109 24.51 -27.93 -16.48
C ALA A 109 24.56 -26.85 -17.58
N ASP A 110 23.46 -26.63 -18.30
CA ASP A 110 23.33 -25.59 -19.33
C ASP A 110 21.87 -25.07 -19.34
N PRO A 111 21.56 -24.11 -18.45
CA PRO A 111 20.19 -23.68 -18.23
C PRO A 111 19.70 -22.82 -19.39
N GLU A 112 18.61 -23.25 -20.03
CA GLU A 112 17.92 -22.45 -21.04
C GLU A 112 17.07 -21.36 -20.37
N PRO A 113 16.65 -20.31 -21.13
CA PRO A 113 15.91 -19.17 -20.59
C PRO A 113 14.62 -19.52 -19.85
N GLY A 114 14.02 -20.69 -20.10
CA GLY A 114 12.81 -21.16 -19.43
C GLY A 114 13.01 -21.79 -18.05
N LEU A 115 14.23 -22.22 -17.67
CA LEU A 115 14.44 -22.90 -16.38
C LEU A 115 14.08 -22.02 -15.18
N TRP A 116 14.53 -20.77 -15.18
CA TRP A 116 14.26 -19.82 -14.10
C TRP A 116 12.77 -19.47 -13.97
N PRO A 117 12.08 -19.07 -15.06
CA PRO A 117 10.63 -18.91 -15.03
C PRO A 117 9.88 -20.16 -14.56
N PHE A 118 10.33 -21.36 -14.95
CA PHE A 118 9.71 -22.62 -14.53
C PHE A 118 9.80 -22.83 -13.02
N LEU A 119 10.99 -22.67 -12.43
CA LEU A 119 11.21 -22.84 -10.99
C LEU A 119 10.35 -21.89 -10.16
N ILE A 120 10.32 -20.61 -10.54
CA ILE A 120 9.48 -19.61 -9.87
C ILE A 120 8.00 -19.94 -10.04
N SER A 121 7.60 -20.39 -11.23
CA SER A 121 6.21 -20.76 -11.51
C SER A 121 5.73 -21.96 -10.69
N VAL A 122 6.56 -23.00 -10.58
CA VAL A 122 6.29 -24.16 -9.72
C VAL A 122 6.21 -23.74 -8.25
N LEU A 123 7.12 -22.88 -7.80
CA LEU A 123 7.09 -22.33 -6.45
C LEU A 123 5.77 -21.57 -6.20
N LEU A 124 5.33 -20.71 -7.12
CA LEU A 124 4.05 -20.00 -7.02
C LEU A 124 2.85 -20.96 -6.95
N ILE A 125 2.86 -22.06 -7.73
CA ILE A 125 1.81 -23.08 -7.65
C ILE A 125 1.77 -23.71 -6.26
N VAL A 126 2.93 -24.13 -5.72
CA VAL A 126 3.03 -24.74 -4.40
C VAL A 126 2.56 -23.77 -3.31
N LEU A 127 3.00 -22.52 -3.36
CA LEU A 127 2.59 -21.48 -2.41
C LEU A 127 1.09 -21.18 -2.52
N GLY A 128 0.54 -21.12 -3.73
CA GLY A 128 -0.90 -20.91 -3.94
C GLY A 128 -1.75 -22.08 -3.40
N ILE A 129 -1.31 -23.32 -3.60
CA ILE A 129 -1.97 -24.51 -3.02
C ILE A 129 -1.86 -24.48 -1.49
N ALA A 130 -0.67 -24.19 -0.94
CA ALA A 130 -0.49 -24.05 0.49
C ALA A 130 -1.39 -22.95 1.08
N LEU A 131 -1.54 -21.82 0.38
CA LEU A 131 -2.45 -20.75 0.77
C LEU A 131 -3.92 -21.19 0.71
N ALA A 132 -4.32 -21.98 -0.28
CA ALA A 132 -5.68 -22.53 -0.34
C ALA A 132 -5.98 -23.51 0.81
N LEU A 133 -5.00 -24.34 1.19
CA LEU A 133 -5.17 -25.37 2.22
C LEU A 133 -5.06 -24.82 3.64
N PHE A 134 -4.09 -23.94 3.89
CA PHE A 134 -3.74 -23.43 5.23
C PHE A 134 -4.21 -21.99 5.46
N GLY A 135 -4.46 -21.21 4.41
CA GLY A 135 -4.83 -19.79 4.48
C GLY A 135 -6.22 -19.51 5.03
N ARG A 136 -7.07 -20.54 5.23
CA ARG A 136 -8.38 -20.37 5.88
C ARG A 136 -8.30 -19.79 7.29
N ASN A 137 -7.17 -19.98 7.98
CA ASN A 137 -6.93 -19.47 9.33
C ASN A 137 -6.09 -18.18 9.33
N VAL A 138 -5.61 -17.73 8.17
CA VAL A 138 -4.82 -16.50 8.04
C VAL A 138 -5.78 -15.34 7.83
N LEU A 139 -6.29 -14.79 8.94
CA LEU A 139 -7.16 -13.61 8.94
C LEU A 139 -6.34 -12.31 8.93
N ASP A 140 -5.12 -12.36 8.41
CA ASP A 140 -4.20 -11.22 8.38
C ASP A 140 -4.05 -10.62 6.97
N ALA A 141 -4.81 -11.12 6.01
CA ALA A 141 -4.82 -10.55 4.67
C ALA A 141 -5.47 -9.16 4.73
N GLU A 142 -4.85 -8.14 4.15
CA GLU A 142 -5.46 -6.82 4.07
C GLU A 142 -6.54 -6.79 2.96
N LYS A 143 -7.63 -6.06 3.14
CA LYS A 143 -8.64 -5.89 2.07
C LYS A 143 -8.01 -5.21 0.86
N PHE A 144 -8.37 -5.68 -0.34
CA PHE A 144 -8.02 -5.01 -1.59
C PHE A 144 -8.46 -3.54 -1.54
N SER A 145 -7.49 -2.64 -1.44
CA SER A 145 -7.70 -1.20 -1.32
C SER A 145 -7.38 -0.52 -2.66
N ARG A 146 -7.56 0.80 -2.73
CA ARG A 146 -7.14 1.58 -3.91
C ARG A 146 -5.63 1.44 -4.19
N SER A 147 -4.83 1.09 -3.18
CA SER A 147 -3.41 0.77 -3.36
C SER A 147 -3.21 -0.49 -4.20
N SER A 148 -4.05 -1.52 -4.02
CA SER A 148 -4.00 -2.74 -4.83
C SER A 148 -4.25 -2.46 -6.32
N LEU A 149 -5.05 -1.43 -6.66
CA LEU A 149 -5.24 -1.00 -8.04
C LEU A 149 -3.98 -0.36 -8.63
N GLN A 150 -3.17 0.34 -7.82
CA GLN A 150 -1.88 0.86 -8.26
C GLN A 150 -0.88 -0.27 -8.54
N VAL A 151 -0.87 -1.32 -7.72
CA VAL A 151 -0.07 -2.53 -7.97
C VAL A 151 -0.51 -3.22 -9.25
N ALA A 152 -1.83 -3.39 -9.46
CA ALA A 152 -2.37 -3.96 -10.69
C ALA A 152 -2.03 -3.11 -11.93
N ALA A 153 -2.09 -1.78 -11.81
CA ALA A 153 -1.70 -0.86 -12.88
C ALA A 153 -0.18 -0.95 -13.18
N GLY A 154 0.66 -1.05 -12.15
CA GLY A 154 2.09 -1.30 -12.29
C GLY A 154 2.38 -2.61 -13.04
N LEU A 155 1.74 -3.70 -12.62
CA LEU A 155 1.87 -5.00 -13.30
C LEU A 155 1.37 -4.94 -14.75
N GLY A 156 0.21 -4.31 -15.00
CA GLY A 156 -0.32 -4.11 -16.35
C GLY A 156 0.64 -3.30 -17.23
N SER A 157 1.26 -2.26 -16.70
CA SER A 157 2.26 -1.47 -17.43
C SER A 157 3.50 -2.27 -17.80
N LEU A 158 3.94 -3.22 -16.95
CA LEU A 158 5.04 -4.14 -17.27
C LEU A 158 4.66 -5.11 -18.40
N VAL A 159 3.44 -5.66 -18.37
CA VAL A 159 2.96 -6.54 -19.45
C VAL A 159 2.93 -5.77 -20.78
N VAL A 160 2.39 -4.55 -20.78
CA VAL A 160 2.37 -3.67 -21.96
C VAL A 160 3.80 -3.39 -22.44
N PHE A 161 4.72 -3.05 -21.54
CA PHE A 161 6.12 -2.83 -21.87
C PHE A 161 6.76 -4.04 -22.57
N THR A 162 6.60 -5.25 -22.02
CA THR A 162 7.10 -6.49 -22.63
C THR A 162 6.53 -6.73 -24.03
N LEU A 163 5.24 -6.49 -24.23
CA LEU A 163 4.59 -6.63 -25.55
C LEU A 163 5.08 -5.57 -26.56
N LEU A 164 5.42 -4.38 -26.08
CA LEU A 164 5.90 -3.28 -26.91
C LEU A 164 7.35 -3.46 -27.35
N ILE A 165 8.22 -4.02 -26.49
CA ILE A 165 9.63 -4.29 -26.83
C ILE A 165 9.74 -5.09 -28.13
N GLY A 166 8.92 -6.13 -28.28
CA GLY A 166 8.92 -6.97 -29.48
C GLY A 166 8.41 -6.29 -30.75
N ARG A 167 7.80 -5.10 -30.66
CA ARG A 167 7.23 -4.38 -31.82
C ARG A 167 7.99 -3.12 -32.22
N ILE A 168 8.41 -2.31 -31.25
CA ILE A 168 8.95 -0.95 -31.50
C ILE A 168 10.35 -0.73 -30.91
N GLY A 169 11.01 -1.79 -30.43
CA GLY A 169 12.33 -1.72 -29.78
C GLY A 169 12.27 -1.34 -28.30
N PHE A 170 13.43 -1.25 -27.64
CA PHE A 170 13.54 -1.04 -26.19
C PHE A 170 13.35 0.42 -25.73
N GLU A 171 13.82 1.38 -26.52
CA GLU A 171 14.00 2.78 -26.09
C GLU A 171 12.68 3.49 -25.77
N ILE A 172 11.73 3.44 -26.71
CA ILE A 172 10.42 4.11 -26.56
C ILE A 172 9.61 3.49 -25.43
N PRO A 173 9.46 2.16 -25.34
CA PRO A 173 8.72 1.55 -24.23
C PRO A 173 9.37 1.82 -22.87
N ALA A 174 10.71 1.85 -22.79
CA ALA A 174 11.43 2.07 -21.52
C ALA A 174 11.24 3.51 -21.03
N LEU A 175 11.33 4.50 -21.93
CA LEU A 175 11.03 5.88 -21.61
C LEU A 175 9.59 6.05 -21.14
N LEU A 176 8.62 5.49 -21.88
CA LEU A 176 7.20 5.58 -21.53
C LEU A 176 6.93 4.94 -20.16
N LEU A 177 7.46 3.75 -19.90
CA LEU A 177 7.30 3.08 -18.62
C LEU A 177 7.87 3.92 -17.47
N ASN A 178 9.09 4.44 -17.61
CA ASN A 178 9.73 5.31 -16.61
C ASN A 178 8.93 6.59 -16.34
N VAL A 179 8.44 7.25 -17.40
CA VAL A 179 7.61 8.46 -17.26
C VAL A 179 6.31 8.13 -16.53
N ILE A 180 5.64 7.04 -16.90
CA ILE A 180 4.40 6.60 -16.24
C ILE A 180 4.67 6.29 -14.76
N TRP A 181 5.72 5.55 -14.44
CA TRP A 181 6.03 5.18 -13.06
C TRP A 181 6.41 6.39 -12.21
N LEU A 182 7.33 7.24 -12.67
CA LEU A 182 7.74 8.42 -11.91
C LEU A 182 6.57 9.42 -11.75
N ARG A 183 5.70 9.54 -12.75
CA ARG A 183 4.58 10.48 -12.71
C ARG A 183 3.41 9.99 -11.86
N PHE A 184 3.05 8.71 -11.96
CA PHE A 184 1.87 8.15 -11.30
C PHE A 184 2.20 7.48 -9.96
N LEU A 185 3.31 6.76 -9.84
CA LEU A 185 3.76 6.12 -8.60
C LEU A 185 4.63 7.07 -7.77
N GLY A 186 5.58 7.78 -8.41
CA GLY A 186 6.49 8.70 -7.73
C GLY A 186 5.87 10.06 -7.38
N LYS A 187 4.82 10.50 -8.10
CA LYS A 187 4.26 11.88 -8.05
C LYS A 187 5.34 12.95 -8.21
N GLU A 188 6.41 12.62 -8.92
CA GLU A 188 7.62 13.44 -8.97
C GLU A 188 7.42 14.67 -9.88
N THR A 189 8.22 15.72 -9.66
CA THR A 189 8.18 16.91 -10.53
C THR A 189 8.55 16.56 -11.98
N TRP A 190 7.99 17.28 -12.94
CA TRP A 190 8.23 17.05 -14.39
C TRP A 190 9.72 17.09 -14.77
N ARG A 191 10.51 17.91 -14.06
CA ARG A 191 11.97 18.02 -14.28
C ARG A 191 12.70 16.74 -13.87
N MET A 192 12.43 16.24 -12.66
CA MET A 192 13.03 15.00 -12.17
C MET A 192 12.54 13.79 -12.97
N THR A 193 11.26 13.78 -13.37
CA THR A 193 10.71 12.73 -14.25
C THR A 193 11.46 12.69 -15.58
N ALA A 194 11.66 13.83 -16.23
CA ALA A 194 12.38 13.90 -17.50
C ALA A 194 13.86 13.50 -17.35
N LEU A 195 14.54 14.01 -16.31
CA LEU A 195 15.95 13.72 -16.07
C LEU A 195 16.18 12.22 -15.78
N LEU A 196 15.37 11.64 -14.89
CA LEU A 196 15.51 10.24 -14.50
C LEU A 196 15.07 9.29 -15.61
N SER A 197 13.96 9.56 -16.30
CA SER A 197 13.52 8.71 -17.40
C SER A 197 14.57 8.64 -18.52
N VAL A 198 15.07 9.80 -18.97
CA VAL A 198 16.13 9.85 -20.00
C VAL A 198 17.42 9.25 -19.47
N GLY A 199 17.83 9.59 -18.24
CA GLY A 199 19.07 9.08 -17.63
C GLY A 199 19.08 7.57 -17.48
N ILE A 200 18.01 7.00 -16.93
CA ILE A 200 17.86 5.54 -16.76
C ILE A 200 17.82 4.86 -18.12
N THR A 201 16.99 5.32 -19.06
CA THR A 201 16.93 4.70 -20.38
C THR A 201 18.27 4.77 -21.11
N THR A 202 18.98 5.89 -21.02
CA THR A 202 20.32 6.05 -21.60
C THR A 202 21.34 5.11 -20.93
N ALA A 203 21.32 5.00 -19.60
CA ALA A 203 22.21 4.10 -18.87
C ALA A 203 21.98 2.64 -19.25
N PHE A 204 20.71 2.21 -19.37
CA PHE A 204 20.36 0.89 -19.86
C PHE A 204 20.80 0.68 -21.31
N TYR A 205 20.61 1.67 -22.20
CA TYR A 205 21.09 1.60 -23.57
C TYR A 205 22.61 1.39 -23.62
N LEU A 206 23.37 2.18 -22.88
CA LEU A 206 24.83 2.05 -22.81
C LEU A 206 25.26 0.70 -22.23
N LEU A 207 24.57 0.21 -21.19
CA LEU A 207 24.89 -1.07 -20.58
C LEU A 207 24.63 -2.25 -21.54
N PHE A 208 23.48 -2.28 -22.19
CA PHE A 208 23.08 -3.42 -23.01
C PHE A 208 23.66 -3.41 -24.42
N VAL A 209 23.70 -2.24 -25.06
CA VAL A 209 24.22 -2.10 -26.43
C VAL A 209 25.74 -1.98 -26.41
N LEU A 210 26.29 -1.09 -25.57
CA LEU A 210 27.72 -0.78 -25.63
C LEU A 210 28.58 -1.73 -24.76
N ALA A 211 28.14 -2.05 -23.54
CA ALA A 211 28.94 -2.86 -22.62
C ALA A 211 28.71 -4.38 -22.78
N LEU A 212 27.45 -4.80 -22.98
CA LEU A 212 27.08 -6.22 -23.11
C LEU A 212 27.00 -6.70 -24.57
N ASN A 213 27.01 -5.78 -25.53
CA ASN A 213 26.93 -6.05 -26.98
C ASN A 213 25.80 -7.03 -27.36
N VAL A 214 24.67 -6.95 -26.65
CA VAL A 214 23.49 -7.77 -26.94
C VAL A 214 22.71 -7.07 -28.05
N PRO A 215 22.39 -7.74 -29.17
CA PRO A 215 21.60 -7.17 -30.24
C PRO A 215 20.14 -7.06 -29.78
N ILE A 216 19.83 -5.99 -29.06
CA ILE A 216 18.45 -5.59 -28.78
C ILE A 216 17.92 -4.94 -30.07
N PRO A 217 16.64 -5.08 -30.45
CA PRO A 217 16.09 -4.32 -31.56
C PRO A 217 16.11 -2.82 -31.23
N HIS A 218 17.03 -2.06 -31.84
CA HIS A 218 17.08 -0.59 -31.80
C HIS A 218 16.27 -0.05 -32.97
N LEU A 219 15.83 1.22 -32.92
CA LEU A 219 15.12 1.84 -34.04
C LEU A 219 16.03 2.22 -35.21
N PHE A 220 17.37 2.08 -35.09
CA PHE A 220 18.36 2.25 -36.16
C PHE A 220 19.61 1.41 -35.92
#